data_AF-A0A6C0JK90-F1
#
_entry.id   AF-A0A6C0JK90-F1
#
_cell.length_a   1.000
_cell.length_b   1.000
_cell.length_c   1.000
_cell.angle_alpha   90.00
_cell.angle_beta   90.00
_cell.angle_gamma   90.00
#
_symmetry.space_group_name_H-M   'P 1'
#
loop_
_entity.id
_entity.type
_entity.pdbx_description
1 polymer ?
#
loop_
_entity_poly.entity_id
_entity_poly.type
_entity_poly.pdbx_seq_one_letter_code
_entity_poly.pdbx_strand_id
1 'polypeptide(L)' 'MTKEILTTSLIDNIKLEKSHFRKLLFIANALDRGWSVKKSKDSYIFTKKHENRREIFQENYLEDFLISNFSSNPLE' A
#
# COMPACT_ATOMS: atom_id res chain seq x y z
N MET A 1 11.18 -0.16 25.43
CA MET A 1 10.64 0.94 24.63
C MET A 1 9.29 0.49 24.10
N THR A 2 8.24 0.92 24.79
CA THR A 2 6.84 0.71 24.40
C THR A 2 6.63 1.25 22.99
N LYS A 3 6.39 0.37 22.02
CA LYS A 3 5.73 0.78 20.79
C LYS A 3 4.34 1.21 21.22
N GLU A 4 4.13 2.51 21.40
CA GLU A 4 2.80 3.07 21.49
C GLU A 4 2.03 2.57 20.27
N ILE A 5 1.02 1.75 20.54
CA ILE A 5 -0.01 1.40 19.59
C ILE A 5 -0.60 2.74 19.16
N LEU A 6 -0.24 3.18 17.95
CA LEU A 6 -0.83 4.34 17.29
C LEU A 6 -2.35 4.20 17.45
N THR A 7 -2.90 5.08 18.25
CA THR A 7 -4.24 4.95 18.82
C THR A 7 -5.27 4.93 17.69
N THR A 8 -6.02 3.83 17.63
CA THR A 8 -7.13 3.61 16.69
C THR A 8 -8.13 4.78 16.69
N SER A 9 -8.26 5.50 17.81
CA SER A 9 -9.14 6.66 17.97
C SER A 9 -8.79 7.89 17.14
N LEU A 10 -7.54 8.02 16.65
CA LEU A 10 -7.18 9.08 15.69
C LEU A 10 -7.63 8.73 14.27
N ILE A 11 -7.67 7.43 13.95
CA ILE A 11 -8.05 6.91 12.62
C ILE A 11 -9.56 7.07 12.42
N ASP A 12 -10.37 6.95 13.47
CA ASP A 12 -11.84 7.07 13.39
C ASP A 12 -12.31 8.47 12.92
N ASN A 13 -11.52 9.53 13.16
CA ASN A 13 -11.82 10.89 12.74
C ASN A 13 -11.27 11.24 11.35
N ILE A 14 -10.38 10.41 10.81
CA ILE A 14 -9.90 10.54 9.45
C ILE A 14 -10.83 9.68 8.61
N LYS A 15 -11.78 10.31 7.91
CA LYS A 15 -12.46 9.67 6.77
C LYS A 15 -11.43 9.36 5.69
N LEU A 16 -10.62 8.33 5.90
CA LEU A 16 -9.70 7.83 4.91
C LEU A 16 -10.50 6.93 3.99
N GLU A 17 -10.63 7.35 2.73
CA GLU A 17 -11.28 6.54 1.71
C GLU A 17 -10.66 5.14 1.71
N LYS A 18 -11.51 4.11 1.67
CA LYS A 18 -11.06 2.70 1.73
C LYS A 18 -9.99 2.39 0.66
N SER A 19 -10.05 3.07 -0.48
CA SER A 19 -9.06 2.99 -1.57
C SER A 19 -7.68 3.47 -1.12
N HIS A 20 -7.59 4.59 -0.40
CA HIS A 20 -6.34 5.12 0.14
C HIS A 20 -5.72 4.17 1.15
N PHE A 21 -6.51 3.60 2.07
CA PHE A 21 -5.99 2.64 3.04
C PHE A 21 -5.44 1.38 2.36
N ARG A 22 -6.15 0.82 1.36
CA ARG A 22 -5.67 -0.34 0.59
C ARG A 22 -4.37 -0.04 -0.15
N LYS A 23 -4.24 1.17 -0.73
CA LYS A 23 -3.00 1.62 -1.38
C LYS A 23 -1.83 1.65 -0.40
N LEU A 24 -2.04 2.21 0.80
CA LEU A 24 -1.03 2.24 1.86
C LEU A 24 -0.65 0.82 2.32
N LEU A 25 -1.63 -0.06 2.53
CA LEU A 25 -1.40 -1.45 2.93
C LEU A 25 -0.59 -2.22 1.88
N PHE A 26 -0.91 -2.04 0.59
CA PHE A 26 -0.18 -2.67 -0.50
C PHE A 26 1.29 -2.22 -0.56
N ILE A 27 1.53 -0.91 -0.41
CA ILE A 27 2.89 -0.35 -0.35
C ILE A 27 3.63 -0.91 0.87
N ALA A 28 3.00 -0.92 2.05
CA ALA A 28 3.60 -1.46 3.27
C ALA A 28 4.01 -2.93 3.09
N ASN A 29 3.12 -3.77 2.56
CA ASN A 29 3.41 -5.18 2.28
C ASN A 29 4.59 -5.37 1.32
N ALA A 30 4.72 -4.50 0.31
CA ALA A 30 5.84 -4.56 -0.61
C ALA A 30 7.16 -4.20 0.09
N LEU A 31 7.15 -3.15 0.91
CA LEU A 31 8.32 -2.74 1.70
C LEU A 31 8.78 -3.86 2.64
N ASP A 32 7.86 -4.52 3.36
CA ASP A 32 8.16 -5.66 4.24
C ASP A 32 8.78 -6.85 3.49
N ARG A 33 8.44 -7.01 2.21
CA ARG A 33 8.99 -8.06 1.33
C ARG A 33 10.27 -7.62 0.60
N GLY A 34 10.88 -6.51 1.01
CA GLY A 34 12.16 -6.03 0.49
C GLY A 34 12.07 -5.30 -0.85
N TRP A 35 10.89 -4.80 -1.23
CA TRP A 35 10.75 -3.88 -2.35
C TRP A 35 11.11 -2.46 -1.93
N SER A 36 11.64 -1.68 -2.86
CA SER A 36 11.67 -0.22 -2.79
C SER A 36 10.53 0.35 -3.61
N VAL A 37 9.83 1.35 -3.08
CA VAL A 37 8.70 2.01 -3.78
C VAL A 37 9.00 3.48 -3.97
N LYS A 38 8.92 3.96 -5.22
CA LYS A 38 9.10 5.38 -5.58
C LYS A 38 7.83 5.91 -6.24
N LYS A 39 7.22 6.96 -5.68
CA LYS A 39 6.17 7.73 -6.38
C LYS A 39 6.81 8.59 -7.48
N SER A 40 6.24 8.59 -8.67
CA SER A 40 6.69 9.41 -9.79
C SER A 40 5.50 9.91 -10.59
N LYS A 41 5.19 11.21 -10.44
CA LYS A 41 4.00 11.85 -11.01
C LYS A 41 2.75 11.00 -10.73
N ASP A 42 2.23 10.34 -11.76
CA ASP A 42 0.99 9.56 -11.75
C ASP A 42 1.24 8.04 -11.67
N SER A 43 2.38 7.64 -11.13
CA SER A 43 2.78 6.23 -11.04
C SER A 43 3.57 5.89 -9.77
N TYR A 44 3.58 4.61 -9.44
CA TYR A 44 4.41 4.01 -8.40
C TYR A 44 5.35 2.98 -9.02
N ILE A 45 6.65 3.12 -8.75
CA ILE A 45 7.70 2.25 -9.26
C ILE A 45 8.17 1.36 -8.11
N PHE A 46 7.91 0.07 -8.22
CA PHE A 46 8.36 -0.96 -7.30
C PHE A 46 9.63 -1.59 -7.85
N THR A 47 10.69 -1.66 -7.06
CA THR A 47 11.97 -2.28 -7.46
C THR A 47 12.46 -3.24 -6.39
N LYS A 48 12.87 -4.45 -6.78
CA LYS A 48 13.46 -5.45 -5.88
C LYS A 48 14.85 -5.81 -6.39
N LYS A 49 15.86 -5.10 -5.85
CA LYS A 49 17.23 -5.09 -6.38
C LYS A 49 17.88 -6.48 -6.43
N HIS A 50 17.68 -7.29 -5.40
CA HIS A 50 18.28 -8.63 -5.33
C HIS A 50 17.62 -9.65 -6.28
N GLU A 51 16.45 -9.34 -6.84
CA GLU A 51 15.77 -10.17 -7.84
C GLU A 51 15.79 -9.54 -9.24
N ASN A 52 16.45 -8.38 -9.42
CA ASN A 52 16.39 -7.57 -10.64
C ASN A 52 14.96 -7.34 -11.18
N ARG A 53 13.97 -7.25 -10.27
CA ARG A 53 12.56 -7.02 -10.65
C ARG A 53 12.20 -5.55 -10.55
N ARG A 54 11.36 -5.10 -11.49
CA ARG A 54 10.80 -3.76 -11.54
C ARG A 54 9.38 -3.79 -12.07
N GLU A 55 8.45 -3.19 -11.33
CA GLU A 55 7.05 -3.06 -11.70
C GLU A 55 6.64 -1.59 -11.64
N ILE A 56 5.82 -1.15 -12.59
CA ILE A 56 5.32 0.22 -12.66
C ILE A 56 3.79 0.16 -12.68
N PHE A 57 3.18 0.76 -11.67
CA PHE A 57 1.74 0.88 -11.58
C PHE A 57 1.35 2.33 -11.82
N GLN A 58 0.53 2.59 -12.84
CA GLN A 58 -0.16 3.88 -12.96
C GLN A 58 -1.12 4.04 -11.78
N GLU A 59 -1.30 5.25 -11.28
CA GLU A 59 -2.06 5.48 -10.05
C GLU A 59 -3.53 5.05 -10.18
N ASN A 60 -4.16 5.32 -11.32
CA ASN A 60 -5.50 4.83 -11.64
C ASN A 60 -5.57 3.30 -11.74
N TYR A 61 -4.61 2.69 -12.45
CA TYR A 61 -4.55 1.24 -12.59
C TYR A 61 -4.26 0.53 -11.26
N LEU A 62 -3.45 1.13 -10.39
CA LEU A 62 -3.19 0.59 -9.06
C LEU A 62 -4.48 0.56 -8.23
N GLU A 63 -5.30 1.60 -8.30
CA GLU A 63 -6.59 1.64 -7.59
C GLU A 63 -7.53 0.55 -8.11
N ASP A 64 -7.67 0.42 -9.43
CA ASP A 64 -8.49 -0.63 -10.04
C ASP A 64 -7.97 -2.04 -9.70
N PHE A 65 -6.65 -2.24 -9.80
CA PHE A 65 -5.99 -3.49 -9.44
C PHE A 65 -6.27 -3.86 -7.98
N LEU A 66 -6.16 -2.90 -7.06
CA LEU A 66 -6.43 -3.14 -5.64
C LEU A 66 -7.90 -3.42 -5.38
N ILE A 67 -8.83 -2.79 -6.11
CA ILE A 67 -10.27 -3.08 -6.02
C ILE A 67 -10.55 -4.51 -6.52
N SER A 68 -9.97 -4.90 -7.66
CA SER A 68 -10.21 -6.22 -8.27
C SER A 68 -9.52 -7.38 -7.55
N ASN A 69 -8.36 -7.15 -6.91
CA ASN A 69 -7.55 -8.22 -6.30
C ASN A 69 -7.67 -8.29 -4.77
N PHE A 70 -8.24 -7.28 -4.11
CA PHE A 70 -8.63 -7.38 -2.70
C PHE A 70 -10.14 -7.69 -2.59
N SER A 71 -10.52 -8.92 -2.94
CA SER A 71 -11.83 -9.48 -2.59
C SER A 71 -11.91 -9.69 -1.08
N SER A 72 -12.87 -9.00 -0.45
CA SER A 72 -13.38 -9.14 0.94
C SER A 72 -12.50 -9.81 1.99
N ASN A 73 -12.03 -8.97 2.93
CA ASN A 73 -11.53 -9.23 4.27
C ASN A 73 -10.13 -9.87 4.43
N PRO A 74 -9.07 -9.06 4.65
CA PRO A 74 -7.75 -9.55 5.09
C PRO A 74 -7.69 -9.98 6.57
N LEU A 75 -8.80 -9.88 7.30
CA LEU A 75 -8.89 -10.04 8.77
C LEU A 75 -9.95 -11.07 9.20
N GLU A 76 -10.24 -12.06 8.36
CA GLU A 76 -10.92 -13.31 8.78
C GLU A 76 -9.91 -14.44 8.98
#